data_AF-A0A9L0SL98-F1
#
_entry.id   AF-A0A9L0SL98-F1
#
_cell.length_a   1.000
_cell.length_b   1.000
_cell.length_c   1.000
_cell.angle_alpha   90.00
_cell.angle_beta   90.00
_cell.angle_gamma   90.00
#
_symmetry.space_group_name_H-M   'P 1'
#
loop_
_entity.id
_entity.type
_entity.pdbx_description
1 polymer ?
#
loop_
_entity_poly.entity_id
_entity_poly.type
_entity_poly.pdbx_seq_one_letter_code
_entity_poly.pdbx_strand_id
1 'polypeptide(L)'
;MLAANPGKTPISLLQEYGTRIGKTPVYDLLKAEGQAHQPNFTFRVTVGDTSCTGQGPSKKAAKHKAAEVALKHLKGGSMLEPALEDSR
;
A
#
# COMPACT_ATOMS: atom_id res chain seq x y z
N MET A 1 15.87 -1.11 -10.45
CA MET A 1 15.24 -2.43 -10.72
C MET A 1 14.70 -2.98 -9.41
N LEU A 2 13.38 -2.94 -9.17
CA LEU A 2 12.77 -3.60 -8.00
C LEU A 2 12.94 -5.10 -8.22
N ALA A 3 13.89 -5.73 -7.54
CA ALA A 3 14.02 -7.17 -7.54
C ALA A 3 12.77 -7.76 -6.86
N ALA A 4 11.75 -8.03 -7.68
CA ALA A 4 10.62 -8.83 -7.30
C ALA A 4 11.18 -10.23 -7.03
N ASN A 5 11.46 -10.53 -5.76
CA ASN A 5 11.72 -11.90 -5.36
C ASN A 5 10.48 -12.71 -5.74
N PRO A 6 10.59 -13.67 -6.69
CA PRO A 6 9.44 -14.44 -7.16
C PRO A 6 8.96 -15.33 -6.00
N GLY A 7 7.98 -14.83 -5.25
CA GLY A 7 7.41 -15.53 -4.09
C GLY A 7 7.05 -14.65 -2.89
N LYS A 8 7.64 -13.45 -2.75
CA LYS A 8 7.32 -12.55 -1.62
C LYS A 8 6.44 -11.40 -2.05
N THR A 9 5.26 -11.29 -1.43
CA THR A 9 4.34 -10.18 -1.67
C THR A 9 4.88 -8.89 -1.03
N PRO A 10 4.57 -7.69 -1.57
CA PRO A 10 4.91 -6.41 -0.94
C PRO A 10 4.39 -6.29 0.48
N ILE A 11 3.25 -6.93 0.79
CA ILE A 11 2.70 -7.02 2.14
C ILE A 11 3.68 -7.73 3.08
N SER A 12 4.19 -8.91 2.69
CA SER A 12 5.16 -9.66 3.47
C SER A 12 6.50 -8.92 3.60
N LEU A 13 6.98 -8.32 2.51
CA LEU A 13 8.23 -7.54 2.54
C LEU A 13 8.12 -6.33 3.46
N LEU A 14 6.97 -5.63 3.45
CA LEU A 14 6.73 -4.50 4.34
C LEU A 14 6.59 -4.93 5.79
N GLN A 15 5.95 -6.07 6.04
CA GLN A 15 5.84 -6.65 7.38
C GLN A 15 7.22 -7.00 7.97
N GLU A 16 8.06 -7.69 7.19
CA GLU A 16 9.42 -8.04 7.58
C GLU A 16 10.25 -6.78 7.85
N TYR A 17 10.17 -5.79 6.96
CA TYR A 17 10.88 -4.52 7.11
C TYR A 17 10.41 -3.76 8.36
N GLY A 18 9.11 -3.57 8.52
CA GLY A 18 8.52 -2.86 9.66
C GLY A 18 8.86 -3.49 11.00
N THR A 19 8.78 -4.83 11.08
CA THR A 19 9.19 -5.57 12.30
C THR A 19 10.66 -5.35 12.64
N ARG A 20 11.55 -5.33 11.63
CA ARG A 20 12.99 -5.10 11.85
C ARG A 20 13.31 -3.70 12.38
N ILE A 21 12.53 -2.69 11.98
CA ILE A 21 12.73 -1.30 12.43
C ILE A 21 11.85 -0.91 13.62
N GLY A 22 11.10 -1.86 14.21
CA GLY A 22 10.16 -1.60 15.31
C GLY A 22 8.92 -0.79 14.92
N LYS A 23 8.63 -0.64 13.62
CA LYS A 23 7.49 0.10 13.08
C LYS A 23 6.60 -0.86 12.26
N THR A 24 5.81 -1.69 12.94
CA THR A 24 4.94 -2.68 12.29
C THR A 24 3.88 -1.99 11.41
N PRO A 25 3.69 -2.42 10.14
CA PRO A 25 2.70 -1.82 9.26
C PRO A 25 1.26 -2.13 9.72
N VAL A 26 0.46 -1.09 9.88
CA VAL A 26 -0.97 -1.18 10.21
C VAL A 26 -1.79 -0.87 8.97
N TYR A 27 -2.82 -1.69 8.68
CA TYR A 27 -3.67 -1.52 7.49
C TYR A 27 -5.10 -1.14 7.87
N ASP A 28 -5.54 0.03 7.42
CA ASP A 28 -6.90 0.54 7.61
C ASP A 28 -7.67 0.52 6.30
N LEU A 29 -8.92 0.07 6.32
CA LEU A 29 -9.83 0.25 5.19
C LEU A 29 -10.38 1.68 5.24
N LEU A 30 -10.07 2.49 4.23
CA LEU A 30 -10.57 3.86 4.12
C LEU A 30 -11.87 3.95 3.32
N LYS A 31 -11.94 3.24 2.19
CA LYS A 31 -13.11 3.27 1.30
C LYS A 31 -13.39 1.89 0.72
N ALA A 32 -14.66 1.60 0.50
CA ALA A 32 -15.15 0.47 -0.26
C ALA A 32 -16.31 0.98 -1.12
N GLU A 33 -16.01 1.32 -2.38
CA GLU A 33 -16.92 1.94 -3.33
C GLU A 33 -16.84 1.23 -4.68
N GLY A 34 -17.48 1.75 -5.72
CA GLY A 34 -17.46 1.16 -7.07
C GLY A 34 -18.69 0.33 -7.42
N GLN A 35 -18.76 -0.09 -8.68
CA GLN A 35 -19.92 -0.83 -9.21
C GLN A 35 -19.92 -2.29 -8.75
N ALA A 36 -21.08 -2.95 -8.72
CA ALA A 36 -21.18 -4.35 -8.28
C ALA A 36 -20.26 -5.31 -9.07
N HIS A 37 -19.99 -5.01 -10.34
CA HIS A 37 -19.08 -5.78 -11.20
C HIS A 37 -17.64 -5.24 -11.20
N GLN A 38 -17.40 -4.07 -10.61
CA GLN A 38 -16.09 -3.42 -10.53
C GLN A 38 -15.95 -2.66 -9.20
N PRO A 39 -15.87 -3.38 -8.07
CA PRO A 39 -15.68 -2.75 -6.78
C PRO A 39 -14.28 -2.13 -6.70
N ASN A 40 -14.12 -1.11 -5.89
CA ASN A 40 -12.86 -0.43 -5.59
C ASN A 40 -12.70 -0.30 -4.08
N PHE A 41 -11.59 -0.80 -3.57
CA PHE A 41 -11.24 -0.73 -2.17
C PHE A 41 -10.02 0.17 -2.00
N THR A 42 -10.08 1.10 -1.06
CA THR A 42 -8.94 1.95 -0.67
C THR A 42 -8.47 1.52 0.71
N PHE A 43 -7.20 1.12 0.81
CA PHE A 43 -6.54 0.83 2.08
C PHE A 43 -5.45 1.85 2.36
N ARG A 44 -5.28 2.23 3.62
CA ARG A 44 -4.11 2.94 4.12
C ARG A 44 -3.21 1.96 4.84
N VAL A 45 -1.91 2.08 4.63
CA VAL A 45 -0.89 1.44 5.45
C VAL A 45 -0.10 2.50 6.19
N THR A 46 0.10 2.31 7.48
CA THR A 46 0.88 3.21 8.34
C THR A 46 2.06 2.45 8.92
N VAL A 47 3.27 3.01 8.76
CA VAL A 47 4.54 2.40 9.17
C VAL A 47 5.31 3.41 10.00
N GLY A 48 5.04 3.41 11.32
CA GLY A 48 5.47 4.47 12.22
C GLY A 48 4.87 5.81 11.79
N ASP A 49 5.70 6.73 11.32
CA ASP A 49 5.31 8.10 10.97
C ASP A 49 4.91 8.27 9.51
N THR A 50 5.16 7.25 8.68
CA THR A 50 4.85 7.27 7.25
C THR A 50 3.53 6.55 7.00
N SER A 51 2.57 7.22 6.37
CA SER A 51 1.33 6.59 5.91
C SER A 51 1.19 6.69 4.40
N CYS A 52 0.75 5.60 3.77
CA CYS A 52 0.52 5.52 2.33
C CYS A 52 -0.84 4.90 2.06
N THR A 53 -1.47 5.26 0.94
CA THR A 53 -2.73 4.66 0.51
C THR A 53 -2.53 3.81 -0.74
N GLY A 54 -3.42 2.85 -0.93
CA GLY A 54 -3.44 1.98 -2.09
C GLY A 54 -4.86 1.54 -2.41
N GLN A 55 -5.17 1.56 -3.70
CA GLN A 55 -6.49 1.22 -4.22
C GLN A 55 -6.43 -0.07 -5.05
N GLY A 56 -7.57 -0.74 -5.18
CA GLY A 56 -7.67 -1.87 -6.08
C GLY A 56 -9.02 -2.59 -6.03
N PRO A 57 -9.25 -3.51 -6.97
CA PRO A 57 -10.56 -4.16 -7.15
C PRO A 57 -10.92 -5.17 -6.06
N SER A 58 -10.02 -5.39 -5.11
CA SER A 58 -10.25 -6.26 -3.95
C SER A 58 -9.47 -5.74 -2.75
N LYS A 59 -9.90 -6.11 -1.54
CA LYS A 59 -9.18 -5.79 -0.30
C LYS A 59 -7.71 -6.24 -0.36
N LYS A 60 -7.43 -7.39 -0.97
CA LYS A 60 -6.06 -7.90 -1.14
C LYS A 60 -5.24 -7.03 -2.11
N ALA A 61 -5.81 -6.68 -3.26
CA ALA A 61 -5.15 -5.82 -4.25
C ALA A 61 -4.84 -4.43 -3.68
N ALA A 62 -5.81 -3.83 -2.98
CA ALA A 62 -5.66 -2.54 -2.33
C ALA A 62 -4.55 -2.54 -1.26
N LYS A 63 -4.54 -3.55 -0.35
CA LYS A 63 -3.46 -3.74 0.62
C LYS A 63 -2.10 -3.94 -0.04
N HIS A 64 -2.06 -4.74 -1.11
CA HIS A 64 -0.83 -5.00 -1.87
C HIS A 64 -0.28 -3.70 -2.46
N LYS A 65 -1.15 -2.86 -3.05
CA LYS A 65 -0.77 -1.57 -3.61
C LYS A 65 -0.28 -0.60 -2.53
N ALA A 66 -0.98 -0.52 -1.40
CA ALA A 66 -0.59 0.33 -0.28
C ALA A 66 0.81 -0.07 0.23
N ALA A 67 1.04 -1.38 0.39
CA ALA A 67 2.33 -1.89 0.84
C ALA A 67 3.46 -1.65 -0.17
N GLU A 68 3.17 -1.78 -1.46
CA GLU A 68 4.11 -1.48 -2.55
C GLU A 68 4.56 -0.02 -2.50
N VAL A 69 3.61 0.91 -2.34
CA VAL A 69 3.88 2.35 -2.24
C VAL A 69 4.72 2.64 -0.98
N ALA A 70 4.34 2.10 0.17
CA ALA A 70 5.09 2.30 1.41
C ALA A 70 6.53 1.76 1.31
N LEU A 71 6.74 0.58 0.72
CA LEU A 71 8.09 0.06 0.48
C LEU A 71 8.93 0.98 -0.41
N LYS A 72 8.32 1.58 -1.45
CA LYS A 72 9.01 2.56 -2.31
C LYS A 72 9.40 3.81 -1.52
N HIS A 73 8.51 4.35 -0.69
CA HIS A 73 8.84 5.49 0.18
C HIS A 73 9.97 5.16 1.16
N LEU A 74 9.90 4.00 1.83
CA LEU A 74 10.87 3.59 2.84
C LEU A 74 12.25 3.25 2.25
N LYS A 75 12.30 2.77 1.00
CA LYS A 75 13.57 2.40 0.31
C LYS A 75 14.15 3.53 -0.55
N GLY A 76 13.35 4.52 -0.93
CA GLY A 76 13.64 5.40 -2.07
C GLY A 76 13.52 6.90 -1.83
N GLY A 77 13.13 7.37 -0.64
CA GLY A 77 13.36 8.75 -0.20
C GLY A 77 12.90 9.88 -1.15
N SER A 78 11.86 9.70 -1.96
CA SER A 78 11.23 10.80 -2.69
C SER A 78 9.72 10.79 -2.48
N MET A 79 9.20 11.93 -2.05
CA MET A 79 7.77 12.20 -1.94
C MET A 79 7.13 12.07 -3.32
N LEU A 80 6.21 11.14 -3.47
CA LEU A 80 5.16 11.23 -4.48
C LEU A 80 3.85 11.23 -3.73
N GLU A 81 3.13 12.33 -3.87
CA GLU A 81 1.79 12.54 -3.35
C GLU A 81 0.87 11.34 -3.65
N PRO A 82 -0.09 11.04 -2.75
CA PRO A 82 -1.13 10.10 -3.07
C PRO A 82 -1.95 10.65 -4.23
N ALA A 83 -1.88 9.97 -5.37
CA ALA A 83 -2.76 10.19 -6.50
C ALA A 83 -4.22 9.99 -6.07
N LEU A 84 -4.89 11.08 -5.75
CA LEU A 84 -6.34 11.22 -5.73
C LEU A 84 -6.66 12.59 -6.32
N GLU A 85 -6.85 12.65 -7.63
CA GLU A 85 -7.85 13.55 -8.19
C GLU A 85 -8.45 12.89 -9.44
N ASP A 86 -9.62 12.28 -9.24
CA ASP A 86 -10.68 12.17 -10.23
C ASP A 86 -10.99 13.58 -10.78
N SER A 87 -10.95 13.78 -12.10
CA SER A 87 -11.92 14.58 -12.87
C SER A 87 -11.38 14.97 -14.26
N ARG A 88 -11.89 14.30 -15.31
CA ARG A 88 -12.47 14.91 -16.51
C ARG A 88 -13.30 13.89 -17.27
#